data_AF-A0A944QEA7-F1
#
_entry.id   AF-A0A944QEA7-F1
#
_cell.length_a   1.000
_cell.length_b   1.000
_cell.length_c   1.000
_cell.angle_alpha   90.00
_cell.angle_beta   90.00
_cell.angle_gamma   90.00
#
_symmetry.space_group_name_H-M   'P 1'
#
loop_
_entity.id
_entity.type
_entity.pdbx_description
1 polymer ?
#
loop_
_entity_poly.entity_id
_entity_poly.type
_entity_poly.pdbx_seq_one_letter_code
_entity_poly.pdbx_strand_id
1 'polypeptide(L)' 'MKHLPQFSPHAWNSLHRFRAQEEGATATEYSLLAGFIALVIVAGVGAFGTALNGVYMGLVTGIKTALGIP' A
#
# COMPACT_ATOMS: atom_id res chain seq x y z
N MET A 1 2.95 48.05 26.32
CA MET A 1 1.78 47.71 25.47
C MET A 1 2.34 46.88 24.33
N LYS A 2 2.09 45.57 24.34
CA LYS A 2 2.81 44.58 23.51
C LYS A 2 2.14 44.51 22.14
N HIS A 3 2.81 45.02 21.12
CA HIS A 3 2.37 45.01 19.74
C HIS A 3 2.49 43.57 19.23
N LEU A 4 1.35 42.88 19.10
CA LEU A 4 1.31 41.55 18.50
C LEU A 4 1.39 41.70 16.97
N PRO A 5 2.28 40.94 16.29
CA PRO A 5 2.35 40.94 14.84
C PRO A 5 1.01 40.41 14.30
N GLN A 6 0.41 41.22 13.43
CA GLN A 6 -0.86 40.98 12.76
C GLN A 6 -0.62 39.93 11.67
N PHE A 7 -0.58 38.66 12.09
CA PHE A 7 -0.58 37.52 11.17
C PHE A 7 -1.81 37.59 10.30
N SER A 8 -1.57 37.57 9.00
CA SER A 8 -2.56 37.97 8.04
C SER A 8 -3.67 36.90 7.90
N PRO A 9 -4.96 37.29 7.99
CA PRO A 9 -6.07 36.34 8.07
C PRO A 9 -6.29 35.51 6.79
N HIS A 10 -5.64 35.88 5.69
CA HIS A 10 -5.75 35.18 4.41
C HIS A 10 -4.96 33.85 4.37
N ALA A 11 -3.91 33.70 5.18
CA ALA A 11 -3.19 32.42 5.28
C ALA A 11 -4.06 31.34 5.94
N TRP A 12 -4.78 31.71 7.01
CA TRP A 12 -5.71 30.83 7.72
C TRP A 12 -6.87 30.37 6.82
N ASN A 13 -7.49 31.31 6.10
CA ASN A 13 -8.57 30.98 5.17
C ASN A 13 -8.10 30.08 4.01
N SER A 14 -6.84 30.24 3.56
CA SER A 14 -6.28 29.39 2.50
C SER A 14 -6.11 27.95 3.00
N LEU A 15 -5.54 27.74 4.19
CA LEU A 15 -5.36 26.41 4.78
C LEU A 15 -6.69 25.70 5.05
N HIS A 16 -7.71 26.40 5.53
CA HIS A 16 -9.04 25.83 5.71
C HIS A 16 -9.71 25.44 4.39
N ARG A 17 -9.52 26.24 3.33
CA ARG A 17 -10.01 25.91 1.98
C ARG A 17 -9.25 24.76 1.35
N PHE A 18 -7.96 24.60 1.63
CA PHE A 18 -7.20 23.42 1.18
C PHE A 18 -7.69 22.14 1.85
N ARG A 19 -7.96 22.16 3.16
CA ARG A 19 -8.53 21.00 3.87
C ARG A 19 -9.94 20.64 3.37
N ALA A 20 -10.78 21.64 3.14
CA ALA A 20 -12.14 21.45 2.62
C ALA A 20 -12.18 20.99 1.14
N GLN A 21 -11.09 21.18 0.38
CA GLN A 21 -10.97 20.68 -0.99
C GLN A 21 -10.59 19.19 -1.08
N GLU A 22 -10.08 18.60 0.01
CA GLU A 22 -9.86 17.14 0.13
C GLU A 22 -11.01 16.41 0.86
N GLU A 23 -11.91 17.14 1.55
CA GLU A 23 -13.09 16.61 2.25
C GLU A 23 -14.18 16.00 1.34
N GLY A 24 -13.93 15.85 0.04
CA GLY A 24 -14.95 15.52 -0.95
C GLY A 24 -14.56 14.57 -2.09
N ALA A 25 -13.41 13.91 -2.07
CA ALA A 25 -13.26 12.73 -2.92
C ALA A 25 -14.14 11.63 -2.34
N THR A 26 -15.07 11.11 -3.14
CA THR A 26 -16.07 10.16 -2.64
C THR A 26 -15.31 9.00 -2.01
N ALA A 27 -15.52 8.68 -0.73
CA ALA A 27 -14.84 7.58 -0.05
C ALA A 27 -14.93 6.25 -0.85
N THR A 28 -15.96 6.11 -1.68
CA THR A 28 -16.16 5.03 -2.66
C THR A 28 -15.10 4.95 -3.76
N GLU A 29 -14.58 6.07 -4.28
CA GLU A 29 -13.59 6.08 -5.36
C GLU A 29 -12.22 5.63 -4.87
N TYR A 30 -11.79 6.13 -3.71
CA TYR A 30 -10.54 5.68 -3.09
C TYR A 30 -10.64 4.26 -2.54
N SER A 31 -11.80 3.84 -2.01
CA SER A 31 -11.99 2.46 -1.56
C SER A 31 -12.06 1.47 -2.73
N LEU A 32 -12.58 1.87 -3.90
CA LEU A 32 -12.55 1.03 -5.09
C LEU A 32 -11.12 0.83 -5.61
N LEU A 33 -10.33 1.90 -5.67
CA LEU A 33 -8.91 1.80 -6.06
C LEU A 33 -8.10 1.00 -5.05
N ALA A 34 -8.28 1.25 -3.74
CA ALA A 34 -7.64 0.47 -2.68
C ALA A 34 -8.05 -1.01 -2.72
N GLY A 35 -9.33 -1.30 -2.98
CA GLY A 35 -9.84 -2.66 -3.14
C GLY A 35 -9.25 -3.37 -4.36
N PHE A 36 -9.09 -2.67 -5.47
CA PHE A 36 -8.43 -3.21 -6.66
C PHE A 36 -6.96 -3.53 -6.41
N ILE A 37 -6.22 -2.63 -5.74
CA ILE A 37 -4.84 -2.87 -5.33
C ILE A 37 -4.76 -4.10 -4.40
N ALA A 38 -5.66 -4.20 -3.42
CA ALA A 38 -5.70 -5.36 -2.51
C ALA A 38 -5.91 -6.68 -3.28
N LEU A 39 -6.80 -6.68 -4.28
CA LEU A 39 -7.04 -7.84 -5.16
C LEU A 39 -5.77 -8.26 -5.93
N VAL A 40 -5.09 -7.28 -6.54
CA VAL A 40 -3.84 -7.53 -7.28
C VAL A 40 -2.74 -8.05 -6.34
N ILE A 41 -2.63 -7.50 -5.14
CA ILE A 41 -1.65 -7.96 -4.14
C ILE A 41 -1.94 -9.40 -3.73
N VAL A 42 -3.18 -9.74 -3.39
CA VAL A 42 -3.54 -11.11 -2.99
C VAL A 42 -3.25 -12.11 -4.11
N ALA A 43 -3.65 -11.80 -5.34
CA ALA A 43 -3.37 -12.64 -6.49
C ALA A 43 -1.85 -12.79 -6.74
N GLY A 44 -1.11 -11.67 -6.69
CA GLY A 44 0.34 -11.65 -6.89
C GLY A 44 1.09 -12.45 -5.83
N VAL A 45 0.74 -12.28 -4.56
CA VAL A 45 1.33 -13.04 -3.44
C VAL A 45 0.98 -14.53 -3.54
N GLY A 46 -0.24 -14.88 -3.94
CA GLY A 46 -0.64 -16.27 -4.15
C GLY A 46 0.16 -16.96 -5.27
N ALA A 47 0.30 -16.29 -6.42
CA ALA A 47 1.11 -16.79 -7.53
C ALA A 47 2.60 -16.89 -7.15
N PHE A 48 3.13 -15.86 -6.50
CA PHE A 48 4.51 -15.85 -5.98
C PHE A 48 4.76 -16.99 -5.00
N GLY A 49 3.84 -17.23 -4.05
CA GLY A 49 3.94 -18.33 -3.09
C GLY A 49 3.97 -19.70 -3.77
N THR A 50 3.19 -19.90 -4.82
CA THR A 50 3.19 -21.14 -5.61
C THR A 50 4.52 -21.34 -6.34
N ALA A 51 5.05 -20.30 -6.98
CA ALA A 51 6.35 -20.34 -7.63
C ALA A 51 7.48 -20.61 -6.63
N LEU A 52 7.45 -19.95 -5.48
CA LEU A 52 8.41 -20.13 -4.39
C LEU A 52 8.39 -21.57 -3.86
N ASN A 53 7.20 -22.14 -3.63
CA ASN A 53 7.05 -23.54 -3.24
C ASN A 53 7.67 -24.48 -4.27
N GLY A 54 7.49 -24.20 -5.57
CA GLY A 54 8.13 -24.95 -6.65
C GLY A 54 9.65 -24.97 -6.56
N VAL A 55 10.27 -23.82 -6.25
CA VAL A 55 11.72 -23.72 -6.04
C VAL A 55 12.17 -24.58 -4.87
N TYR A 56 11.49 -24.50 -3.73
CA TYR A 56 11.83 -25.31 -2.55
C TYR A 56 11.66 -26.81 -2.79
N MET A 57 10.60 -27.23 -3.49
CA MET A 57 10.39 -28.62 -3.86
C MET A 57 11.50 -29.13 -4.79
N GLY A 58 11.97 -28.29 -5.73
CA GLY A 58 13.13 -28.59 -6.55
C GLY A 58 14.40 -28.80 -5.73
N LEU A 59 14.67 -27.92 -4.77
CA LEU A 59 15.81 -28.05 -3.85
C LEU A 59 15.73 -29.34 -3.02
N VAL A 60 14.56 -29.64 -2.43
CA VAL A 60 14.33 -30.87 -1.66
C VAL A 60 14.59 -32.11 -2.52
N THR A 61 14.09 -32.10 -3.76
CA THR A 61 14.31 -33.20 -4.72
C THR A 61 15.78 -33.35 -5.08
N GLY A 62 16.49 -32.24 -5.31
CA GLY A 62 17.93 -32.24 -5.59
C GLY A 62 18.75 -32.81 -4.43
N ILE A 63 18.44 -32.41 -3.20
CA ILE A 63 19.09 -32.91 -1.99
C ILE A 63 18.82 -34.41 -1.81
N LYS A 64 17.56 -34.85 -1.93
CA LYS A 64 17.19 -36.28 -1.88
C LYS A 64 17.99 -37.11 -2.89
N THR A 65 18.05 -36.63 -4.13
CA THR A 65 18.81 -37.27 -5.21
C THR A 65 20.29 -37.35 -4.87
N ALA A 66 20.89 -36.27 -4.40
CA ALA A 66 22.31 -36.22 -4.03
C ALA A 66 22.66 -37.16 -2.86
N LEU A 67 21.72 -37.35 -1.93
CA LEU A 67 21.89 -38.21 -0.76
C LEU A 67 21.44 -39.66 -1.00
N GLY A 68 20.91 -39.99 -2.19
CA GLY A 68 20.43 -41.33 -2.53
C GLY A 68 19.22 -41.78 -1.70
N ILE A 69 18.47 -40.83 -1.13
CA ILE A 69 17.29 -41.10 -0.30
C ILE A 69 16.05 -40.77 -1.14
N PRO A 70 15.01 -41.62 -1.15
CA PRO A 70 13.74 -41.29 -1.81
C PRO A 70 13.10 -40.01 -1.27
#